data_AF-Q4U947-F1
#
_entry.id   AF-Q4U947-F1
#
_cell.length_a   1.000
_cell.length_b   1.000
_cell.length_c   1.000
_cell.angle_alpha   90.00
_cell.angle_beta   90.00
_cell.angle_gamma   90.00
#
_symmetry.space_group_name_H-M   'P 1'
#
loop_
_entity.id
_entity.type
_entity.pdbx_description
1 polymer ?
#
loop_
_entity_poly.entity_id
_entity_poly.type
_entity_poly.pdbx_seq_one_letter_code
_entity_poly.pdbx_strand_id
1 'polypeptide(L)'
;MNSSTYLYILILVKIFIPQIHAINPFGVNPTPLSTIFPHRTDLPRRLLTALKSYDHSDNTSSSHICSKFPGWTHTTLAWEDKLAPYRLTLCSKEFGGGGNCMFYSIAGALKEAGYKISFFNFDREDMPLHVRQSILKMNLNKEKFLTMPEVRILASIAFVGLDPTIPGAESYLDVEELKTKLKNTSVALGDAADIQWNPKHWLQMLESKAMDPLQVAKTVFKQISSFAPVYTWGSGDDLYGLAEIMNVDFILFHKTNQVIQHVRSSARAPVCTLLLYYHTMIHFQCAGIVEWVFNSLQYKLFTVYNKFEISDRLYDLIFNQQHFLLTISIGESKYMIPSSFVTVEYSSIQNYDIKKLTDHAIKGIQLRMLSSLEESDKNNE
;
A
#
# COMPACT_ATOMS: atom_id res chain seq x y z
N MET A 1 7.93 7.93 -55.08
CA MET A 1 9.04 7.50 -54.20
C MET A 1 8.49 7.47 -52.79
N ASN A 2 8.36 6.27 -52.21
CA ASN A 2 7.68 6.05 -50.93
C ASN A 2 8.61 6.37 -49.76
N SER A 3 8.32 7.43 -49.02
CA SER A 3 8.94 7.73 -47.74
C SER A 3 8.40 6.75 -46.70
N SER A 4 9.26 5.84 -46.22
CA SER A 4 8.92 4.91 -45.14
C SER A 4 9.08 5.64 -43.81
N THR A 5 7.98 5.93 -43.13
CA THR A 5 7.97 6.54 -41.79
C THR A 5 8.24 5.45 -40.75
N TYR A 6 9.36 5.53 -40.05
CA TYR A 6 9.71 4.63 -38.95
C TYR A 6 9.09 5.13 -37.65
N LEU A 7 8.32 4.27 -36.99
CA LEU A 7 7.83 4.47 -35.62
C LEU A 7 8.96 4.12 -34.65
N TYR A 8 9.46 5.09 -33.89
CA TYR A 8 10.40 4.85 -32.80
C TYR A 8 9.63 4.74 -31.49
N ILE A 9 9.67 3.57 -30.85
CA ILE A 9 9.19 3.38 -29.48
C ILE A 9 10.44 3.42 -28.59
N LEU A 10 10.57 4.47 -27.77
CA LEU A 10 11.64 4.55 -26.78
C LEU A 10 11.19 3.82 -25.51
N ILE A 11 11.92 2.79 -25.09
CA ILE A 11 11.68 2.08 -23.83
C ILE A 11 12.89 2.35 -22.92
N LEU A 12 12.69 3.12 -21.84
CA LEU A 12 13.69 3.34 -20.81
C LEU A 12 13.62 2.23 -19.76
N VAL A 13 14.62 1.33 -19.74
CA VAL A 13 14.75 0.30 -18.71
C VAL A 13 15.90 0.68 -17.77
N LYS A 14 15.59 1.06 -16.52
CA LYS A 14 16.60 1.17 -15.45
C LYS A 14 16.79 -0.22 -14.83
N ILE A 15 17.93 -0.84 -15.11
CA ILE A 15 18.30 -2.15 -14.55
C ILE A 15 19.23 -1.95 -13.36
N PHE A 16 18.83 -2.40 -12.17
CA PHE A 16 19.75 -2.68 -11.05
C PHE A 16 19.85 -4.20 -10.89
N ILE A 17 21.05 -4.78 -11.10
CA ILE A 17 21.32 -6.21 -10.91
C ILE A 17 22.31 -6.37 -9.75
N PRO A 18 22.02 -7.21 -8.74
CA PRO A 18 23.03 -8.01 -8.08
C PRO A 18 23.04 -9.42 -8.69
N GLN A 19 24.23 -9.86 -9.11
CA GLN A 19 24.44 -11.20 -9.66
C GLN A 19 24.31 -12.26 -8.55
N ILE A 20 23.51 -13.29 -8.81
CA ILE A 20 23.65 -14.59 -8.13
C ILE A 20 23.71 -15.67 -9.21
N HIS A 21 24.87 -16.31 -9.32
CA HIS A 21 25.05 -17.53 -10.08
C HIS A 21 24.65 -18.73 -9.21
N ALA A 22 23.80 -19.61 -9.72
CA ALA A 22 23.75 -21.00 -9.30
C ALA A 22 23.32 -21.87 -10.48
N ILE A 23 24.25 -22.74 -10.86
CA ILE A 23 24.14 -23.79 -11.88
C ILE A 23 23.35 -24.95 -11.27
N ASN A 24 22.38 -25.51 -11.98
CA ASN A 24 21.85 -26.84 -11.70
C ASN A 24 21.99 -27.73 -12.95
N PRO A 25 22.82 -28.78 -12.92
CA PRO A 25 22.92 -29.76 -13.99
C PRO A 25 21.82 -30.83 -13.83
N PHE A 26 21.61 -31.61 -14.88
CA PHE A 26 20.65 -32.72 -15.01
C PHE A 26 19.27 -32.35 -15.55
N GLY A 27 19.21 -32.28 -16.87
CA GLY A 27 17.98 -32.52 -17.62
C GLY A 27 17.74 -34.01 -17.81
N VAL A 28 16.46 -34.40 -17.76
CA VAL A 28 15.90 -35.50 -18.56
C VAL A 28 14.43 -35.14 -18.85
N ASN A 29 14.07 -35.12 -20.13
CA ASN A 29 12.70 -34.91 -20.64
C ASN A 29 12.13 -36.27 -21.15
N PRO A 30 10.84 -36.38 -21.50
CA PRO A 30 9.97 -37.48 -21.07
C PRO A 30 9.54 -38.42 -22.21
N THR A 31 8.76 -39.45 -21.90
CA THR A 31 7.86 -40.08 -22.90
C THR A 31 6.52 -40.56 -22.32
N PRO A 32 5.46 -40.63 -23.15
CA PRO A 32 4.07 -40.72 -22.72
C PRO A 32 3.54 -42.17 -22.80
N LEU A 33 2.57 -42.50 -21.96
CA LEU A 33 1.76 -43.70 -22.15
C LEU A 33 0.26 -43.36 -22.09
N SER A 34 -0.35 -43.58 -23.24
CA SER A 34 -1.77 -43.71 -23.50
C SER A 34 -2.38 -44.92 -22.79
N THR A 35 -3.59 -44.75 -22.27
CA THR A 35 -4.58 -45.84 -22.20
C THR A 35 -5.98 -45.26 -22.43
N ILE A 36 -6.78 -46.05 -23.12
CA ILE A 36 -7.98 -45.73 -23.88
C ILE A 36 -9.21 -46.29 -23.15
N PHE A 37 -10.21 -45.40 -22.93
CA PHE A 37 -11.69 -45.61 -22.88
C PHE A 37 -12.32 -46.39 -21.69
N PRO A 38 -13.67 -46.40 -21.55
CA PRO A 38 -14.68 -45.33 -21.68
C PRO A 38 -15.63 -45.28 -20.46
N HIS A 39 -16.43 -44.23 -20.29
CA HIS A 39 -17.88 -44.33 -20.03
C HIS A 39 -18.50 -42.96 -19.78
N ARG A 40 -19.56 -42.67 -20.53
CA ARG A 40 -20.56 -41.66 -20.18
C ARG A 40 -21.04 -41.91 -18.75
N THR A 41 -21.05 -40.87 -17.94
CA THR A 41 -22.03 -40.73 -16.87
C THR A 41 -22.79 -39.44 -17.09
N ASP A 42 -23.97 -39.58 -17.68
CA ASP A 42 -25.04 -38.60 -17.57
C ASP A 42 -25.27 -38.33 -16.08
N LEU A 43 -24.82 -37.17 -15.60
CA LEU A 43 -25.14 -36.70 -14.26
C LEU A 43 -26.67 -36.57 -14.17
N PRO A 44 -27.35 -37.30 -13.27
CA PRO A 44 -28.80 -37.26 -13.20
C PRO A 44 -29.24 -35.84 -12.83
N ARG A 45 -30.11 -35.23 -13.65
CA ARG A 45 -30.77 -33.94 -13.38
C ARG A 45 -31.36 -33.83 -11.97
N ARG A 46 -31.61 -34.95 -11.28
CA ARG A 46 -32.07 -35.02 -9.88
C ARG A 46 -31.03 -34.54 -8.84
N LEU A 47 -29.71 -34.62 -9.11
CA LEU A 47 -28.69 -34.06 -8.22
C LEU A 47 -28.65 -32.53 -8.28
N LEU A 48 -28.91 -31.93 -9.44
CA LEU A 48 -29.04 -30.48 -9.61
C LEU A 48 -30.29 -29.90 -8.93
N THR A 49 -31.33 -30.71 -8.70
CA THR A 49 -32.53 -30.29 -7.94
C THR A 49 -32.36 -30.47 -6.43
N ALA A 50 -31.60 -31.49 -6.00
CA ALA A 50 -31.27 -31.70 -4.59
C ALA A 50 -30.27 -30.66 -4.04
N LEU A 51 -29.37 -30.14 -4.89
CA LEU A 51 -28.47 -29.04 -4.50
C LEU A 51 -29.14 -27.65 -4.54
N LYS A 52 -30.28 -27.51 -5.22
CA LYS A 52 -31.12 -26.30 -5.19
C LYS A 52 -32.02 -26.19 -3.96
N SER A 53 -32.16 -27.27 -3.18
CA SER A 53 -33.03 -27.33 -2.00
C SER A 53 -32.27 -27.32 -0.67
N TYR A 54 -30.94 -27.15 -0.70
CA TYR A 54 -30.17 -26.59 0.40
C TYR A 54 -30.14 -25.04 0.29
N ASP A 55 -31.31 -24.44 0.09
CA ASP A 55 -31.56 -23.11 0.65
C ASP A 55 -31.53 -23.32 2.17
N HIS A 56 -30.34 -23.19 2.75
CA HIS A 56 -30.24 -22.81 4.14
C HIS A 56 -31.16 -21.61 4.29
N SER A 57 -32.09 -21.73 5.21
CA SER A 57 -32.93 -20.65 5.70
C SER A 57 -32.03 -19.45 5.99
N ASP A 58 -31.91 -18.60 4.98
CA ASP A 58 -31.30 -17.31 5.07
C ASP A 58 -32.03 -16.60 6.19
N ASN A 59 -31.27 -16.19 7.20
CA ASN A 59 -31.65 -15.08 8.05
C ASN A 59 -31.80 -13.87 7.10
N THR A 60 -32.99 -13.78 6.53
CA THR A 60 -33.47 -12.90 5.47
C THR A 60 -33.77 -11.52 6.05
N SER A 61 -32.75 -10.89 6.60
CA SER A 61 -32.57 -9.47 6.37
C SER A 61 -31.35 -9.34 5.46
N SER A 62 -31.56 -8.81 4.26
CA SER A 62 -30.60 -8.57 3.17
C SER A 62 -29.44 -7.63 3.53
N SER A 63 -28.79 -7.85 4.67
CA SER A 63 -27.68 -7.06 5.16
C SER A 63 -26.38 -7.76 4.77
N HIS A 64 -25.53 -7.04 4.04
CA HIS A 64 -24.18 -7.45 3.68
C HIS A 64 -23.39 -8.00 4.88
N ILE A 65 -22.47 -8.96 4.69
CA ILE A 65 -21.76 -9.65 5.78
C ILE A 65 -21.06 -8.69 6.75
N CYS A 66 -20.51 -7.58 6.24
CA CYS A 66 -19.89 -6.53 7.06
C CYS A 66 -20.86 -5.94 8.09
N SER A 67 -22.14 -5.79 7.75
CA SER A 67 -23.16 -5.22 8.64
C SER A 67 -23.46 -6.11 9.85
N LYS A 68 -23.00 -7.37 9.86
CA LYS A 68 -23.07 -8.24 11.05
C LYS A 68 -22.07 -7.83 12.13
N PHE A 69 -21.07 -7.03 11.79
CA PHE A 69 -20.07 -6.51 12.74
C PHE A 69 -20.39 -5.04 13.07
N PRO A 70 -20.57 -4.68 14.35
CA PRO A 70 -20.97 -3.32 14.73
C PRO A 70 -20.01 -2.23 14.23
N GLY A 71 -20.56 -1.27 13.49
CA GLY A 71 -19.82 -0.13 12.93
C GLY A 71 -19.00 -0.44 11.68
N TRP A 72 -19.08 -1.66 11.14
CA TRP A 72 -18.44 -2.04 9.89
C TRP A 72 -19.38 -1.87 8.70
N THR A 73 -18.83 -1.37 7.60
CA THR A 73 -19.54 -1.15 6.34
C THR A 73 -18.90 -1.96 5.22
N HIS A 74 -19.69 -2.24 4.18
CA HIS A 74 -19.17 -2.80 2.94
C HIS A 74 -18.28 -1.79 2.22
N THR A 75 -17.34 -2.28 1.42
CA THR A 75 -16.46 -1.43 0.60
C THR A 75 -17.08 -1.22 -0.78
N THR A 76 -16.29 -1.26 -1.85
CA THR A 76 -16.82 -1.13 -3.21
C THR A 76 -17.17 -2.50 -3.77
N LEU A 77 -18.20 -2.57 -4.62
CA LEU A 77 -18.52 -3.78 -5.40
C LEU A 77 -17.30 -4.32 -6.15
N ALA A 78 -16.45 -3.41 -6.62
CA ALA A 78 -15.18 -3.71 -7.27
C ALA A 78 -14.24 -4.57 -6.39
N TRP A 79 -14.16 -4.29 -5.09
CA TRP A 79 -13.41 -5.11 -4.14
C TRP A 79 -14.13 -6.42 -3.81
N GLU A 80 -15.46 -6.39 -3.69
CA GLU A 80 -16.25 -7.60 -3.48
C GLU A 80 -16.04 -8.61 -4.64
N ASP A 81 -16.13 -8.15 -5.88
CA ASP A 81 -15.89 -8.97 -7.08
C ASP A 81 -14.46 -9.53 -7.13
N LYS A 82 -13.45 -8.73 -6.75
CA LYS A 82 -12.04 -9.16 -6.72
C LYS A 82 -11.78 -10.23 -5.66
N LEU A 83 -12.47 -10.16 -4.52
CA LEU A 83 -12.24 -11.01 -3.36
C LEU A 83 -13.14 -12.26 -3.31
N ALA A 84 -14.29 -12.23 -3.99
CA ALA A 84 -15.24 -13.33 -4.04
C ALA A 84 -14.62 -14.68 -4.47
N PRO A 85 -13.73 -14.76 -5.49
CA PRO A 85 -13.07 -16.02 -5.86
C PRO A 85 -12.23 -16.64 -4.74
N TYR A 86 -11.68 -15.80 -3.86
CA TYR A 86 -10.88 -16.19 -2.71
C TYR A 86 -11.73 -16.41 -1.45
N ARG A 87 -13.06 -16.24 -1.54
CA ARG A 87 -13.98 -16.32 -0.40
C ARG A 87 -13.57 -15.39 0.73
N LEU A 88 -13.23 -14.16 0.35
CA LEU A 88 -12.92 -13.06 1.24
C LEU A 88 -13.94 -11.95 1.00
N THR A 89 -14.23 -11.17 2.04
CA THR A 89 -14.96 -9.91 1.91
C THR A 89 -14.21 -8.81 2.64
N LEU A 90 -13.97 -7.70 1.95
CA LEU A 90 -13.38 -6.51 2.53
C LEU A 90 -14.46 -5.60 3.10
N CYS A 91 -14.34 -5.36 4.40
CA CYS A 91 -15.12 -4.41 5.16
C CYS A 91 -14.25 -3.21 5.52
N SER A 92 -14.88 -2.06 5.75
CA SER A 92 -14.19 -0.89 6.31
C SER A 92 -14.91 -0.33 7.52
N LYS A 93 -14.16 0.37 8.37
CA LYS A 93 -14.68 1.03 9.57
C LYS A 93 -14.02 2.38 9.79
N GLU A 94 -14.85 3.36 10.12
CA GLU A 94 -14.43 4.70 10.53
C GLU A 94 -14.11 4.75 12.01
N PHE A 95 -12.94 5.28 12.36
CA PHE A 95 -12.55 5.54 13.76
C PHE A 95 -12.45 7.03 14.10
N GLY A 96 -12.44 7.91 13.10
CA GLY A 96 -12.32 9.35 13.29
C GLY A 96 -12.02 10.08 11.98
N GLY A 97 -12.01 11.41 12.03
CA GLY A 97 -11.83 12.26 10.85
C GLY A 97 -11.03 13.52 11.15
N GLY A 98 -11.16 14.52 10.27
CA GLY A 98 -10.55 15.85 10.46
C GLY A 98 -9.03 15.86 10.27
N GLY A 99 -8.52 15.12 9.27
CA GLY A 99 -7.08 15.07 8.96
C GLY A 99 -6.24 14.13 9.85
N ASN A 100 -6.86 13.48 10.84
CA ASN A 100 -6.23 12.48 11.73
C ASN A 100 -6.64 11.03 11.40
N CYS A 101 -7.37 10.81 10.30
CA CYS A 101 -8.05 9.54 10.01
C CYS A 101 -7.11 8.32 9.96
N MET A 102 -5.89 8.49 9.45
CA MET A 102 -4.88 7.42 9.44
C MET A 102 -4.49 7.00 10.86
N PHE A 103 -4.14 7.95 11.70
CA PHE A 103 -3.72 7.70 13.09
C PHE A 103 -4.88 7.14 13.93
N TYR A 104 -6.11 7.61 13.71
CA TYR A 104 -7.31 7.03 14.32
C TYR A 104 -7.54 5.58 13.87
N SER A 105 -7.37 5.29 12.59
CA SER A 105 -7.57 3.93 12.05
C SER A 105 -6.53 2.95 12.62
N ILE A 106 -5.27 3.36 12.74
CA ILE A 106 -4.21 2.54 13.35
C ILE A 106 -4.49 2.29 14.84
N ALA A 107 -4.72 3.35 15.62
CA ALA A 107 -4.99 3.23 17.06
C ALA A 107 -6.28 2.42 17.33
N GLY A 108 -7.33 2.66 16.54
CA GLY A 108 -8.60 1.95 16.60
C GLY A 108 -8.47 0.47 16.30
N ALA A 109 -7.78 0.11 15.22
CA ALA A 109 -7.54 -1.28 14.82
C ALA A 109 -6.78 -2.07 15.91
N LEU A 110 -5.71 -1.49 16.43
CA LEU A 110 -4.91 -2.11 17.50
C LEU A 110 -5.73 -2.32 18.78
N LYS A 111 -6.53 -1.32 19.16
CA LYS A 111 -7.39 -1.40 20.33
C LYS A 111 -8.46 -2.49 20.17
N GLU A 112 -9.15 -2.55 19.04
CA GLU A 112 -10.16 -3.59 18.78
C GLU A 112 -9.56 -4.99 18.74
N ALA A 113 -8.32 -5.12 18.25
CA ALA A 113 -7.58 -6.38 18.23
C ALA A 113 -6.90 -6.73 19.57
N GLY A 114 -6.97 -5.86 20.59
CA GLY A 114 -6.43 -6.13 21.92
C GLY A 114 -4.92 -5.89 22.08
N TYR A 115 -4.27 -5.19 21.15
CA TYR A 115 -2.83 -4.88 21.21
C TYR A 115 -2.55 -3.71 22.15
N LYS A 116 -2.24 -4.05 23.41
CA LYS A 116 -1.72 -3.09 24.39
C LYS A 116 -0.31 -2.62 24.02
N ILE A 117 0.12 -1.50 24.61
CA ILE A 117 1.47 -0.95 24.46
C ILE A 117 2.55 -1.98 24.80
N SER A 118 2.31 -2.88 25.77
CA SER A 118 3.25 -3.94 26.16
C SER A 118 3.61 -4.94 25.05
N PHE A 119 2.81 -5.05 23.98
CA PHE A 119 3.12 -5.90 22.83
C PHE A 119 4.25 -5.33 21.97
N PHE A 120 4.51 -4.03 22.05
CA PHE A 120 5.51 -3.34 21.24
C PHE A 120 6.82 -3.24 22.02
N ASN A 121 7.90 -3.77 21.43
CA ASN A 121 9.23 -3.65 22.01
C ASN A 121 9.92 -2.35 21.56
N PHE A 122 9.58 -1.25 22.24
CA PHE A 122 10.19 0.07 21.99
C PHE A 122 11.63 0.20 22.51
N ASP A 123 12.12 -0.79 23.27
CA ASP A 123 13.47 -0.82 23.84
C ASP A 123 14.47 -1.63 22.98
N ARG A 124 14.04 -2.10 21.80
CA ARG A 124 14.82 -3.00 20.93
C ARG A 124 16.18 -2.46 20.51
N GLU A 125 17.22 -3.29 20.54
CA GLU A 125 18.62 -2.84 20.36
C GLU A 125 18.97 -2.37 18.94
N ASP A 126 18.22 -2.83 17.94
CA ASP A 126 18.37 -2.47 16.53
C ASP A 126 17.86 -1.05 16.21
N MET A 127 17.10 -0.43 17.12
CA MET A 127 16.63 0.94 16.96
C MET A 127 17.70 1.94 17.41
N PRO A 128 17.94 3.05 16.66
CA PRO A 128 18.90 4.08 17.07
C PRO A 128 18.64 4.59 18.49
N LEU A 129 19.71 4.79 19.26
CA LEU A 129 19.62 5.17 20.69
C LEU A 129 18.74 6.43 20.91
N HIS A 130 18.90 7.44 20.07
CA HIS A 130 18.15 8.70 20.18
C HIS A 130 16.66 8.52 19.87
N VAL A 131 16.28 7.62 18.96
CA VAL A 131 14.87 7.27 18.70
C VAL A 131 14.29 6.57 19.94
N ARG A 132 15.00 5.59 20.51
CA ARG A 132 14.57 4.88 21.73
C ARG A 132 14.34 5.83 22.89
N GLN A 133 15.30 6.72 23.14
CA GLN A 133 15.19 7.75 24.19
C GLN A 133 13.98 8.66 23.96
N SER A 134 13.69 9.02 22.71
CA SER A 134 12.52 9.82 22.33
C SER A 134 11.21 9.11 22.68
N ILE A 135 11.10 7.82 22.39
CA ILE A 135 9.90 7.02 22.68
C ILE A 135 9.75 6.80 24.19
N LEU A 136 10.84 6.47 24.89
CA LEU A 136 10.83 6.28 26.34
C LEU A 136 10.34 7.53 27.09
N LYS A 137 10.71 8.72 26.61
CA LYS A 137 10.26 10.00 27.18
C LYS A 137 8.74 10.21 27.07
N MET A 138 8.05 9.54 26.15
CA MET A 138 6.59 9.59 26.05
C MET A 138 5.90 8.98 27.28
N ASN A 139 6.62 8.25 28.14
CA ASN A 139 6.10 7.63 29.37
C ASN A 139 4.84 6.77 29.12
N LEU A 140 4.87 6.00 28.03
CA LEU A 140 3.76 5.17 27.60
C LEU A 140 3.41 4.12 28.66
N ASN A 141 2.13 4.06 29.05
CA ASN A 141 1.66 3.07 30.00
C ASN A 141 1.46 1.72 29.30
N LYS A 142 2.33 0.75 29.61
CA LYS A 142 2.35 -0.59 28.99
C LYS A 142 1.02 -1.35 29.10
N GLU A 143 0.16 -1.04 30.08
CA GLU A 143 -1.16 -1.68 30.25
C GLU A 143 -2.28 -1.05 29.43
N LYS A 144 -2.05 0.12 28.84
CA LYS A 144 -3.03 0.84 28.01
C LYS A 144 -2.83 0.53 26.53
N PHE A 145 -3.83 0.92 25.72
CA PHE A 145 -3.75 0.92 24.27
C PHE A 145 -3.11 2.22 23.78
N LEU A 146 -2.42 2.16 22.64
CA LEU A 146 -1.97 3.36 21.94
C LEU A 146 -3.17 4.21 21.55
N THR A 147 -3.08 5.50 21.85
CA THR A 147 -4.05 6.53 21.45
C THR A 147 -3.63 7.16 20.14
N MET A 148 -4.58 7.79 19.43
CA MET A 148 -4.29 8.50 18.18
C MET A 148 -3.17 9.55 18.35
N PRO A 149 -3.18 10.42 19.38
CA PRO A 149 -2.08 11.37 19.61
C PRO A 149 -0.72 10.71 19.80
N GLU A 150 -0.66 9.58 20.52
CA GLU A 150 0.59 8.84 20.72
C GLU A 150 1.11 8.26 19.40
N VAL A 151 0.25 7.66 18.57
CA VAL A 151 0.65 7.17 17.23
C VAL A 151 1.16 8.33 16.37
N ARG A 152 0.52 9.50 16.44
CA ARG A 152 0.95 10.69 15.70
C ARG A 152 2.30 11.24 16.18
N ILE A 153 2.58 11.19 17.48
CA ILE A 153 3.91 11.51 18.03
C ILE A 153 4.96 10.51 17.54
N LEU A 154 4.66 9.20 17.52
CA LEU A 154 5.58 8.18 16.99
C LEU A 154 5.91 8.44 15.51
N ALA A 155 4.91 8.81 14.69
CA ALA A 155 5.15 9.19 13.30
C ALA A 155 6.06 10.42 13.18
N SER A 156 5.86 11.42 14.04
CA SER A 156 6.73 12.60 14.13
C SER A 156 8.17 12.26 14.52
N ILE A 157 8.36 11.34 15.47
CA ILE A 157 9.68 10.81 15.84
C ILE A 157 10.32 10.12 14.63
N ALA A 158 9.57 9.29 13.90
CA ALA A 158 10.09 8.60 12.71
C ALA A 158 10.49 9.57 11.58
N PHE A 159 9.70 10.63 11.38
CA PHE A 159 9.98 11.61 10.35
C PHE A 159 11.23 12.43 10.69
N VAL A 160 11.30 13.02 11.89
CA VAL A 160 12.42 13.86 12.32
C VAL A 160 13.68 13.03 12.63
N GLY A 161 13.50 11.76 12.99
CA GLY A 161 14.56 10.87 13.48
C GLY A 161 14.69 10.90 15.00
N LEU A 162 14.10 11.87 15.71
CA LEU A 162 14.04 11.92 17.18
C LEU A 162 12.95 12.91 17.66
N ASP A 163 12.66 12.91 18.96
CA ASP A 163 12.06 14.05 19.65
C ASP A 163 13.16 15.11 19.89
N PRO A 164 13.12 16.26 19.21
CA PRO A 164 14.16 17.29 19.27
C PRO A 164 14.20 18.05 20.60
N THR A 165 13.41 17.63 21.60
CA THR A 165 13.41 18.16 22.96
C THR A 165 14.06 17.20 23.97
N ILE A 166 14.65 16.08 23.54
CA ILE A 166 15.51 15.26 24.41
C ILE A 166 16.86 15.96 24.67
N PRO A 167 17.52 15.70 25.82
CA PRO A 167 18.88 16.21 26.08
C PRO A 167 19.88 15.71 25.03
N GLY A 168 20.71 16.60 24.48
CA GLY A 168 21.74 16.25 23.49
C GLY A 168 21.19 16.01 22.08
N ALA A 169 19.93 16.37 21.80
CA ALA A 169 19.30 16.23 20.49
C ALA A 169 20.14 16.82 19.34
N GLU A 170 20.86 17.92 19.59
CA GLU A 170 21.76 18.57 18.64
C GLU A 170 22.87 17.64 18.11
N SER A 171 23.33 16.69 18.92
CA SER A 171 24.40 15.76 18.54
C SER A 171 23.89 14.56 17.75
N TYR A 172 22.59 14.29 17.78
CA TYR A 172 21.96 13.14 17.14
C TYR A 172 21.16 13.49 15.90
N LEU A 173 20.80 14.75 15.71
CA LEU A 173 19.99 15.19 14.59
C LEU A 173 20.74 15.01 13.26
N ASP A 174 20.27 14.08 12.43
CA ASP A 174 20.71 13.96 11.05
C ASP A 174 20.00 15.01 10.19
N VAL A 175 20.70 16.13 9.97
CA VAL A 175 20.19 17.26 9.19
C VAL A 175 20.00 16.90 7.72
N GLU A 176 20.84 16.03 7.15
CA GLU A 176 20.76 15.67 5.73
C GLU A 176 19.63 14.67 5.47
N GLU A 177 19.39 13.74 6.38
CA GLU A 177 18.19 12.89 6.36
C GLU A 177 16.91 13.74 6.47
N LEU A 178 16.88 14.71 7.40
CA LEU A 178 15.73 15.62 7.55
C LEU A 178 15.48 16.43 6.28
N LYS A 179 16.53 16.98 5.65
CA LYS A 179 16.41 17.68 4.35
C LYS A 179 15.85 16.75 3.26
N THR A 180 16.33 15.51 3.21
CA THR A 180 15.90 14.52 2.20
C THR A 180 14.42 14.21 2.36
N LYS A 181 13.96 13.98 3.59
CA LYS A 181 12.54 13.76 3.89
C LYS A 181 11.71 14.99 3.52
N LEU A 182 12.10 16.19 3.96
CA LEU A 182 11.39 17.43 3.60
C LEU A 182 11.32 17.65 2.09
N LYS A 183 12.40 17.37 1.36
CA LYS A 183 12.43 17.44 -0.10
C LYS A 183 11.45 16.45 -0.72
N ASN A 184 11.49 15.18 -0.33
CA ASN A 184 10.59 14.15 -0.86
C ASN A 184 9.13 14.50 -0.59
N THR A 185 8.81 14.90 0.64
CA THR A 185 7.47 15.34 1.02
C THR A 185 7.02 16.58 0.23
N SER A 186 7.91 17.56 0.01
CA SER A 186 7.58 18.76 -0.77
C SER A 186 7.25 18.45 -2.23
N VAL A 187 7.92 17.47 -2.84
CA VAL A 187 7.64 17.00 -4.20
C VAL A 187 6.32 16.22 -4.24
N ALA A 188 6.06 15.38 -3.25
CA ALA A 188 4.87 14.54 -3.20
C ALA A 188 3.57 15.31 -2.93
N LEU A 189 3.63 16.35 -2.09
CA LEU A 189 2.46 17.16 -1.74
C LEU A 189 2.04 18.12 -2.86
N GLY A 190 2.97 18.55 -3.72
CA GLY A 190 2.71 19.61 -4.71
C GLY A 190 2.14 20.87 -4.06
N ASP A 191 1.16 21.50 -4.72
CA ASP A 191 0.45 22.71 -4.25
C ASP A 191 -0.82 22.37 -3.44
N ALA A 192 -0.82 21.30 -2.65
CA ALA A 192 -1.97 20.92 -1.82
C ALA A 192 -2.27 22.00 -0.76
N ALA A 193 -3.23 22.89 -1.08
CA ALA A 193 -3.59 24.06 -0.28
C ALA A 193 -4.10 23.73 1.13
N ASP A 194 -4.59 22.50 1.34
CA ASP A 194 -5.23 22.07 2.59
C ASP A 194 -4.22 21.66 3.69
N ILE A 195 -2.92 21.63 3.39
CA ILE A 195 -1.87 21.16 4.30
C ILE A 195 -0.97 22.33 4.72
N GLN A 196 -1.06 22.73 5.99
CA GLN A 196 -0.52 24.00 6.49
C GLN A 196 0.97 23.97 6.88
N TRP A 197 1.60 22.80 6.98
CA TRP A 197 2.98 22.68 7.50
C TRP A 197 4.12 23.02 6.52
N ASN A 198 3.85 23.38 5.26
CA ASN A 198 4.82 23.92 4.28
C ASN A 198 6.25 23.33 4.34
N PRO A 199 6.46 22.05 3.96
CA PRO A 199 7.77 21.39 4.05
C PRO A 199 8.85 22.06 3.19
N LYS A 200 8.47 22.71 2.07
CA LYS A 200 9.40 23.46 1.21
C LYS A 200 10.02 24.65 1.94
N HIS A 201 9.23 25.37 2.75
CA HIS A 201 9.74 26.46 3.57
C HIS A 201 10.79 25.97 4.57
N TRP A 202 10.52 24.87 5.28
CA TRP A 202 11.46 24.31 6.24
C TRP A 202 12.74 23.78 5.59
N LEU A 203 12.63 23.18 4.40
CA LEU A 203 13.79 22.81 3.60
C LEU A 203 14.65 24.03 3.26
N GLN A 204 14.03 25.12 2.79
CA GLN A 204 14.74 26.37 2.49
C GLN A 204 15.42 26.97 3.73
N MET A 205 14.80 26.90 4.91
CA MET A 205 15.42 27.35 6.16
C MET A 205 16.70 26.57 6.49
N LEU A 206 16.71 25.25 6.24
CA LEU A 206 17.89 24.40 6.43
C LEU A 206 18.96 24.64 5.36
N GLU A 207 18.58 24.81 4.09
CA GLU A 207 19.51 25.04 2.97
C GLU A 207 20.18 26.41 3.04
N SER A 208 19.41 27.45 3.35
CA SER A 208 19.91 28.83 3.52
C SER A 208 20.64 29.06 4.83
N LYS A 209 20.54 28.12 5.79
CA LYS A 209 21.04 28.26 7.17
C LYS A 209 20.46 29.48 7.89
N ALA A 210 19.26 29.93 7.49
CA ALA A 210 18.57 31.06 8.11
C ALA A 210 18.04 30.73 9.52
N MET A 211 17.89 29.45 9.85
CA MET A 211 17.46 28.97 11.15
C MET A 211 18.34 27.80 11.61
N ASP A 212 18.60 27.74 12.92
CA ASP A 212 19.30 26.62 13.55
C ASP A 212 18.56 25.29 13.25
N PRO A 213 19.27 24.23 12.80
CA PRO A 213 18.63 22.97 12.43
C PRO A 213 17.79 22.34 13.54
N LEU A 214 18.20 22.46 14.80
CA LEU A 214 17.42 21.93 15.92
C LEU A 214 16.11 22.70 16.11
N GLN A 215 16.08 24.01 15.85
CA GLN A 215 14.84 24.80 15.88
C GLN A 215 13.90 24.44 14.72
N VAL A 216 14.44 24.17 13.53
CA VAL A 216 13.62 23.64 12.42
C VAL A 216 13.05 22.28 12.80
N ALA A 217 13.87 21.36 13.32
CA ALA A 217 13.42 20.05 13.76
C ALA A 217 12.31 20.12 14.82
N LYS A 218 12.44 21.02 15.83
CA LYS A 218 11.39 21.29 16.83
C LYS A 218 10.08 21.74 16.21
N THR A 219 10.16 22.62 15.22
CA THR A 219 8.97 23.15 14.55
C THR A 219 8.28 22.09 13.70
N VAL A 220 9.05 21.36 12.89
CA VAL A 220 8.58 20.23 12.08
C VAL A 220 7.95 19.17 12.98
N PHE A 221 8.64 18.77 14.04
CA PHE A 221 8.12 17.81 15.02
C PHE A 221 6.78 18.25 15.60
N LYS A 222 6.70 19.50 16.06
CA LYS A 222 5.47 20.06 16.64
C LYS A 222 4.32 20.06 15.62
N GLN A 223 4.58 20.37 14.36
CA GLN A 223 3.55 20.40 13.32
C GLN A 223 3.03 19.01 12.99
N ILE A 224 3.92 18.03 12.78
CA ILE A 224 3.51 16.64 12.49
C ILE A 224 2.76 16.07 13.69
N SER A 225 3.28 16.21 14.91
CA SER A 225 2.66 15.66 16.13
C SER A 225 1.34 16.33 16.55
N SER A 226 1.05 17.54 16.04
CA SER A 226 -0.16 18.29 16.41
C SER A 226 -1.44 17.68 15.85
N PHE A 227 -2.39 17.37 16.72
CA PHE A 227 -3.71 16.86 16.36
C PHE A 227 -4.83 17.92 16.47
N ALA A 228 -4.56 19.07 17.08
CA ALA A 228 -5.48 20.20 17.22
C ALA A 228 -4.71 21.52 17.48
N PRO A 229 -4.56 22.42 16.49
CA PRO A 229 -5.00 22.28 15.10
C PRO A 229 -4.19 21.21 14.34
N VAL A 230 -4.77 20.65 13.28
CA VAL A 230 -4.09 19.69 12.40
C VAL A 230 -3.32 20.45 11.32
N TYR A 231 -2.00 20.32 11.31
CA TYR A 231 -1.16 20.95 10.27
C TYR A 231 -0.87 20.01 9.09
N THR A 232 -0.94 18.69 9.31
CA THR A 232 -0.56 17.65 8.33
C THR A 232 -1.53 16.49 8.36
N TRP A 233 -1.74 15.84 7.21
CA TRP A 233 -2.40 14.54 7.15
C TRP A 233 -1.36 13.42 7.24
N GLY A 234 -1.82 12.25 7.65
CA GLY A 234 -1.02 11.03 7.56
C GLY A 234 -0.71 10.67 6.11
N SER A 235 0.51 10.24 5.86
CA SER A 235 1.07 9.97 4.53
C SER A 235 1.74 8.59 4.46
N GLY A 236 2.23 8.24 3.26
CA GLY A 236 3.03 7.03 3.08
C GLY A 236 4.30 7.03 3.94
N ASP A 237 4.97 8.18 4.08
CA ASP A 237 6.20 8.33 4.88
C ASP A 237 5.92 8.02 6.36
N ASP A 238 4.77 8.46 6.87
CA ASP A 238 4.34 8.13 8.24
C ASP A 238 4.11 6.62 8.41
N LEU A 239 3.53 5.95 7.41
CA LEU A 239 3.32 4.50 7.46
C LEU A 239 4.64 3.72 7.46
N TYR A 240 5.61 4.10 6.62
CA TYR A 240 6.94 3.49 6.65
C TYR A 240 7.63 3.74 8.00
N GLY A 241 7.59 4.97 8.50
CA GLY A 241 8.15 5.33 9.78
C GLY A 241 7.53 4.58 10.96
N LEU A 242 6.20 4.44 10.96
CA LEU A 242 5.46 3.68 11.97
C LEU A 242 5.72 2.17 11.85
N ALA A 243 5.84 1.63 10.63
CA ALA A 243 6.16 0.23 10.40
C ALA A 243 7.50 -0.11 11.06
N GLU A 244 8.50 0.75 10.85
CA GLU A 244 9.79 0.63 11.52
C GLU A 244 9.64 0.81 13.03
N ILE A 245 9.19 1.97 13.53
CA ILE A 245 9.21 2.26 14.97
C ILE A 245 8.38 1.27 15.79
N MET A 246 7.20 0.88 15.31
CA MET A 246 6.32 -0.04 16.03
C MET A 246 6.67 -1.51 15.75
N ASN A 247 7.57 -1.79 14.79
CA ASN A 247 7.82 -3.15 14.29
C ASN A 247 6.52 -3.82 13.85
N VAL A 248 5.80 -3.18 12.93
CA VAL A 248 4.53 -3.69 12.37
C VAL A 248 4.56 -3.62 10.86
N ASP A 249 3.71 -4.42 10.23
CA ASP A 249 3.44 -4.31 8.80
C ASP A 249 2.06 -3.69 8.56
N PHE A 250 1.88 -3.02 7.42
CA PHE A 250 0.58 -2.55 6.98
C PHE A 250 0.22 -3.13 5.61
N ILE A 251 -1.01 -3.61 5.47
CA ILE A 251 -1.60 -3.96 4.18
C ILE A 251 -2.66 -2.90 3.86
N LEU A 252 -2.44 -2.15 2.79
CA LEU A 252 -3.32 -1.10 2.32
C LEU A 252 -4.13 -1.60 1.14
N PHE A 253 -5.45 -1.58 1.29
CA PHE A 253 -6.41 -1.81 0.22
C PHE A 253 -6.80 -0.47 -0.40
N HIS A 254 -6.36 -0.20 -1.62
CA HIS A 254 -6.66 1.04 -2.33
C HIS A 254 -8.06 0.97 -2.96
N LYS A 255 -8.93 1.92 -2.63
CA LYS A 255 -10.33 1.96 -3.13
C LYS A 255 -10.42 2.04 -4.66
N THR A 256 -9.60 2.88 -5.30
CA THR A 256 -9.84 3.34 -6.68
C THR A 256 -9.30 2.40 -7.75
N ASN A 257 -8.18 1.72 -7.49
CA ASN A 257 -7.50 0.86 -8.47
C ASN A 257 -7.42 -0.62 -8.01
N GLN A 258 -8.05 -0.95 -6.87
CA GLN A 258 -8.02 -2.27 -6.26
C GLN A 258 -6.60 -2.80 -6.02
N VAL A 259 -5.60 -1.91 -5.88
CA VAL A 259 -4.23 -2.30 -5.58
C VAL A 259 -4.13 -2.65 -4.10
N ILE A 260 -3.38 -3.70 -3.80
CA ILE A 260 -2.94 -4.01 -2.44
C ILE A 260 -1.49 -3.57 -2.33
N GLN A 261 -1.19 -2.72 -1.37
CA GLN A 261 0.16 -2.29 -1.06
C GLN A 261 0.57 -2.85 0.30
N HIS A 262 1.75 -3.47 0.36
CA HIS A 262 2.33 -3.96 1.60
C HIS A 262 3.46 -3.04 2.03
N VAL A 263 3.29 -2.34 3.15
CA VAL A 263 4.33 -1.56 3.82
C VAL A 263 4.94 -2.46 4.89
N ARG A 264 6.22 -2.79 4.71
CA ARG A 264 6.95 -3.76 5.54
C ARG A 264 7.88 -3.05 6.49
N SER A 265 7.91 -3.52 7.73
CA SER A 265 9.02 -3.26 8.63
C SER A 265 10.28 -3.98 8.14
N SER A 266 11.45 -3.42 8.45
CA SER A 266 12.76 -4.03 8.16
C SER A 266 13.05 -5.25 9.04
N ALA A 267 12.30 -5.40 10.13
CA ALA A 267 12.42 -6.53 11.03
C ALA A 267 11.94 -7.83 10.37
N ARG A 268 12.58 -8.95 10.77
CA ARG A 268 12.23 -10.28 10.24
C ARG A 268 10.86 -10.78 10.70
N ALA A 269 10.39 -10.29 11.86
CA ALA A 269 9.14 -10.72 12.47
C ALA A 269 8.42 -9.49 13.05
N PRO A 270 7.44 -8.93 12.31
CA PRO A 270 6.62 -7.86 12.85
C PRO A 270 5.83 -8.36 14.05
N VAL A 271 5.47 -7.46 14.96
CA VAL A 271 4.55 -7.72 16.08
C VAL A 271 3.19 -8.11 15.53
N CYS A 272 2.72 -7.37 14.53
CA CYS A 272 1.46 -7.62 13.85
C CYS A 272 1.42 -6.99 12.46
N THR A 273 0.41 -7.39 11.67
CA THR A 273 0.10 -6.81 10.37
C THR A 273 -1.28 -6.16 10.44
N LEU A 274 -1.35 -4.84 10.26
CA LEU A 274 -2.60 -4.08 10.29
C LEU A 274 -3.18 -3.91 8.89
N LEU A 275 -4.51 -3.91 8.79
CA LEU A 275 -5.21 -3.67 7.53
C LEU A 275 -5.78 -2.26 7.51
N LEU A 276 -5.49 -1.52 6.44
CA LEU A 276 -6.02 -0.18 6.19
C LEU A 276 -6.75 -0.13 4.84
N TYR A 277 -7.82 0.65 4.78
CA TYR A 277 -8.54 0.93 3.54
C TYR A 277 -8.36 2.39 3.16
N TYR A 278 -7.81 2.64 1.98
CA TYR A 278 -7.35 3.95 1.56
C TYR A 278 -8.18 4.52 0.40
N HIS A 279 -8.78 5.68 0.63
CA HIS A 279 -9.55 6.44 -0.36
C HIS A 279 -8.60 7.49 -0.96
N THR A 280 -8.10 7.17 -2.16
CA THR A 280 -7.15 7.93 -2.99
C THR A 280 -6.88 9.36 -2.53
N MET A 281 -5.77 9.53 -1.82
CA MET A 281 -5.17 10.82 -1.43
C MET A 281 -5.91 11.65 -0.39
N ILE A 282 -7.03 11.17 0.15
CA ILE A 282 -7.86 12.03 1.03
C ILE A 282 -8.24 11.39 2.35
N HIS A 283 -8.32 10.05 2.45
CA HIS A 283 -8.89 9.44 3.65
C HIS A 283 -8.43 8.00 3.92
N PHE A 284 -8.25 7.68 5.20
CA PHE A 284 -7.92 6.35 5.70
C PHE A 284 -9.04 5.84 6.59
N GLN A 285 -9.41 4.59 6.38
CA GLN A 285 -10.28 3.80 7.24
C GLN A 285 -9.52 2.56 7.72
N CYS A 286 -9.99 1.94 8.80
CA CYS A 286 -9.55 0.59 9.11
C CYS A 286 -10.18 -0.40 8.12
N ALA A 287 -9.40 -1.36 7.66
CA ALA A 287 -9.89 -2.48 6.86
C ALA A 287 -10.11 -3.72 7.74
N GLY A 288 -11.06 -4.55 7.31
CA GLY A 288 -11.35 -5.83 7.93
C GLY A 288 -11.61 -6.87 6.86
N ILE A 289 -10.98 -8.03 6.96
CA ILE A 289 -11.26 -9.16 6.07
C ILE A 289 -12.16 -10.14 6.81
N VAL A 290 -13.28 -10.47 6.18
CA VAL A 290 -14.15 -11.57 6.60
C VAL A 290 -13.88 -12.77 5.72
N GLU A 291 -13.56 -13.89 6.36
CA GLU A 291 -13.33 -15.16 5.65
C GLU A 291 -14.58 -16.03 5.69
N TRP A 292 -14.94 -16.59 4.54
CA TRP A 292 -16.08 -17.48 4.44
C TRP A 292 -15.61 -18.93 4.60
N VAL A 293 -16.08 -19.59 5.66
CA VAL A 293 -15.90 -21.03 5.87
C VAL A 293 -17.15 -21.75 5.35
N PHE A 294 -16.97 -22.71 4.44
CA PHE A 294 -18.10 -23.49 3.91
C PHE A 294 -18.88 -24.16 5.03
N ASN A 295 -20.21 -24.09 4.95
CA ASN A 295 -21.15 -24.74 5.88
C ASN A 295 -21.00 -24.32 7.35
N SER A 296 -20.38 -23.16 7.61
CA SER A 296 -20.32 -22.57 8.94
C SER A 296 -20.96 -21.19 8.94
N LEU A 297 -21.84 -20.95 9.90
CA LEU A 297 -22.36 -19.62 10.20
C LEU A 297 -21.36 -18.80 11.03
N GLN A 298 -20.19 -19.36 11.35
CA GLN A 298 -19.14 -18.65 12.08
C GLN A 298 -18.31 -17.84 11.09
N TYR A 299 -18.49 -16.52 11.16
CA TYR A 299 -17.67 -15.54 10.46
C TYR A 299 -16.77 -14.86 11.48
N LYS A 300 -15.50 -14.68 11.11
CA LYS A 300 -14.56 -13.86 11.88
C LYS A 300 -14.07 -12.72 10.99
N LEU A 301 -14.06 -11.53 11.56
CA LEU A 301 -13.50 -10.34 10.94
C LEU A 301 -12.09 -10.13 11.50
N PHE A 302 -11.12 -10.01 10.59
CA PHE A 302 -9.71 -9.78 10.92
C PHE A 302 -9.32 -8.37 10.51
N THR A 303 -8.98 -7.53 11.49
CA THR A 303 -8.44 -6.17 11.28
C THR A 303 -6.92 -6.13 11.44
N VAL A 304 -6.39 -7.07 12.21
CA VAL A 304 -4.98 -7.21 12.55
C VAL A 304 -4.67 -8.71 12.57
N TYR A 305 -3.61 -9.10 11.88
CA TYR A 305 -3.04 -10.43 11.96
C TYR A 305 -1.86 -10.44 12.93
N ASN A 306 -1.73 -11.53 13.69
CA ASN A 306 -0.58 -11.74 14.56
C ASN A 306 0.67 -11.93 13.71
N LYS A 307 1.73 -11.16 13.97
CA LYS A 307 2.93 -11.11 13.11
C LYS A 307 2.57 -10.95 11.63
N PHE A 308 3.07 -11.83 10.77
CA PHE A 308 2.68 -11.96 9.37
C PHE A 308 1.86 -13.23 9.10
N GLU A 309 1.09 -13.71 10.10
CA GLU A 309 0.19 -14.87 9.98
C GLU A 309 -1.10 -14.48 9.25
N ILE A 310 -0.98 -13.91 8.05
CA ILE A 310 -2.12 -13.72 7.15
C ILE A 310 -2.61 -15.09 6.67
N SER A 311 -3.91 -15.23 6.41
CA SER A 311 -4.45 -16.48 5.89
C SER A 311 -3.88 -16.82 4.52
N ASP A 312 -3.79 -18.11 4.19
CA ASP A 312 -3.30 -18.57 2.88
C ASP A 312 -4.05 -17.92 1.72
N ARG A 313 -5.36 -17.69 1.88
CA ARG A 313 -6.20 -17.02 0.87
C ARG A 313 -5.80 -15.57 0.64
N LEU A 314 -5.52 -14.84 1.71
CA LEU A 314 -5.05 -13.46 1.60
C LEU A 314 -3.59 -13.41 1.13
N TYR A 315 -2.76 -14.37 1.57
CA TYR A 315 -1.39 -14.53 1.10
C TYR A 315 -1.35 -14.75 -0.42
N ASP A 316 -2.15 -15.68 -0.94
CA ASP A 316 -2.26 -15.93 -2.38
C ASP A 316 -2.72 -14.67 -3.12
N LEU A 317 -3.69 -13.94 -2.58
CA LEU A 317 -4.14 -12.69 -3.20
C LEU A 317 -3.06 -11.60 -3.18
N ILE A 318 -2.18 -11.55 -2.19
CA ILE A 318 -1.15 -10.52 -2.06
C ILE A 318 0.09 -10.87 -2.90
N PHE A 319 0.54 -12.12 -2.82
CA PHE A 319 1.82 -12.57 -3.38
C PHE A 319 1.69 -13.35 -4.68
N ASN A 320 0.51 -13.94 -4.95
CA ASN A 320 0.21 -14.59 -6.22
C ASN A 320 -0.65 -13.70 -7.15
N GLN A 321 -0.70 -12.37 -6.93
CA GLN A 321 -1.00 -11.46 -8.05
C GLN A 321 0.09 -11.68 -9.07
N GLN A 322 -0.17 -12.55 -10.03
CA GLN A 322 0.76 -12.91 -11.07
C GLN A 322 1.34 -11.62 -11.63
N HIS A 323 2.64 -11.43 -11.42
CA HIS A 323 3.44 -10.60 -12.30
C HIS A 323 3.19 -11.20 -13.69
N PHE A 324 2.27 -10.61 -14.45
CA PHE A 324 2.21 -10.91 -15.87
C PHE A 324 3.57 -10.52 -16.39
N LEU A 325 4.39 -11.50 -16.75
CA LEU A 325 5.61 -11.25 -17.48
C LEU A 325 5.17 -10.77 -18.86
N LEU A 326 5.26 -9.46 -19.08
CA LEU A 326 5.09 -8.90 -20.40
C LEU A 326 6.27 -9.40 -21.23
N THR A 327 6.01 -10.23 -22.22
CA THR A 327 7.04 -10.59 -23.19
C THR A 327 7.10 -9.48 -24.25
N ILE A 328 8.12 -8.63 -24.17
CA ILE A 328 8.38 -7.60 -25.19
C ILE A 328 9.32 -8.21 -26.22
N SER A 329 8.93 -8.17 -27.50
CA SER A 329 9.81 -8.57 -28.60
C SER A 329 10.40 -7.31 -29.24
N ILE A 330 11.73 -7.21 -29.28
CA ILE A 330 12.46 -6.14 -29.97
C ILE A 330 13.33 -6.82 -31.03
N GLY A 331 12.92 -6.71 -32.30
CA GLY A 331 13.49 -7.55 -33.37
C GLY A 331 13.21 -9.04 -33.11
N GLU A 332 14.25 -9.88 -33.18
CA GLU A 332 14.16 -11.32 -32.87
C GLU A 332 14.34 -11.63 -31.37
N SER A 333 14.70 -10.64 -30.56
CA SER A 333 14.97 -10.84 -29.13
C SER A 333 13.68 -10.72 -28.30
N LYS A 334 13.48 -11.65 -27.37
CA LYS A 334 12.35 -11.66 -26.42
C LYS A 334 12.84 -11.32 -25.01
N TYR A 335 12.22 -10.32 -24.40
CA TYR A 335 12.49 -9.89 -23.03
C TYR A 335 11.26 -10.16 -22.18
N MET A 336 11.42 -10.85 -21.05
CA MET A 336 10.36 -10.99 -20.06
C MET A 336 10.52 -9.92 -19.00
N ILE A 337 9.56 -9.00 -18.93
CA ILE A 337 9.59 -7.90 -17.95
C ILE A 337 8.36 -8.05 -17.06
N PRO A 338 8.49 -8.05 -15.72
CA PRO A 338 7.33 -8.09 -14.85
C PRO A 338 6.47 -6.84 -15.11
N SER A 339 5.16 -7.00 -15.27
CA SER A 339 4.22 -5.93 -15.61
C SER A 339 4.32 -4.70 -14.69
N SER A 340 4.73 -4.91 -13.44
CA SER A 340 5.01 -3.85 -12.45
C SER A 340 6.14 -2.89 -12.83
N PHE A 341 6.98 -3.25 -13.81
CA PHE A 341 8.13 -2.44 -14.26
C PHE A 341 7.91 -1.79 -15.63
N VAL A 342 6.75 -1.96 -16.26
CA VAL A 342 6.48 -1.40 -17.59
C VAL A 342 5.63 -0.14 -17.45
N THR A 343 6.25 1.03 -17.66
CA THR A 343 5.51 2.27 -17.93
C THR A 343 5.64 2.56 -19.42
N VAL A 344 4.52 2.59 -20.15
CA VAL A 344 4.52 2.92 -21.58
C VAL A 344 4.24 4.40 -21.73
N GLU A 345 5.26 5.17 -22.07
CA GLU A 345 5.12 6.58 -22.42
C GLU A 345 5.00 6.71 -23.94
N TYR A 346 3.89 7.30 -24.42
CA TYR A 346 3.71 7.64 -25.82
C TYR A 346 3.93 9.14 -26.00
N SER A 347 5.05 9.53 -26.58
CA SER A 347 5.22 10.86 -27.17
C SER A 347 4.79 10.81 -28.64
N SER A 348 3.84 11.68 -29.00
CA SER A 348 3.34 11.98 -30.35
C SER A 348 2.67 10.84 -31.15
N ILE A 349 1.32 10.79 -31.10
CA ILE A 349 0.52 10.15 -32.16
C ILE A 349 -0.30 11.24 -32.85
N GLN A 350 0.02 11.54 -34.11
CA GLN A 350 -0.92 12.22 -35.00
C GLN A 350 -2.03 11.23 -35.39
N ASN A 351 -3.26 11.51 -34.94
CA ASN A 351 -4.56 11.03 -35.45
C ASN A 351 -4.55 9.77 -36.34
N TYR A 352 -4.12 8.62 -35.79
CA TYR A 352 -4.39 7.32 -36.40
C TYR A 352 -5.18 6.43 -35.45
N ASP A 353 -6.43 6.17 -35.85
CA ASP A 353 -7.39 5.16 -35.44
C ASP A 353 -7.22 4.54 -34.02
N ILE A 354 -7.46 5.36 -32.99
CA ILE A 354 -7.54 4.99 -31.57
C ILE A 354 -8.50 3.81 -31.34
N LYS A 355 -9.50 3.64 -32.21
CA LYS A 355 -10.53 2.60 -32.11
C LYS A 355 -9.99 1.18 -32.31
N LYS A 356 -8.94 0.99 -33.12
CA LYS A 356 -8.31 -0.33 -33.32
C LYS A 356 -7.38 -0.73 -32.18
N LEU A 357 -6.82 0.22 -31.44
CA LEU A 357 -5.93 -0.04 -30.31
C LEU A 357 -6.69 -0.45 -29.05
N THR A 358 -7.90 0.08 -28.84
CA THR A 358 -8.79 -0.34 -27.76
C THR A 358 -9.31 -1.77 -27.92
N ASP A 359 -9.45 -2.26 -29.16
CA ASP A 359 -9.98 -3.61 -29.43
C ASP A 359 -8.91 -4.73 -29.30
N HIS A 360 -7.62 -4.37 -29.15
CA HIS A 360 -6.52 -5.33 -28.92
C HIS A 360 -5.81 -5.15 -27.57
N ALA A 361 -6.21 -4.16 -26.77
CA ALA A 361 -5.70 -3.99 -25.41
C ALA A 361 -6.32 -5.05 -24.47
N ILE A 362 -5.57 -6.12 -24.26
CA ILE A 362 -5.76 -7.08 -23.18
C ILE A 362 -5.91 -6.30 -21.85
N LYS A 363 -6.96 -6.63 -21.08
CA LYS A 363 -7.23 -6.13 -19.73
C LYS A 363 -5.94 -6.11 -18.89
N GLY A 364 -5.39 -4.93 -18.61
CA GLY A 364 -4.25 -4.80 -17.69
C GLY A 364 -3.34 -3.58 -17.86
N ILE A 365 -3.44 -2.83 -18.97
CA ILE A 365 -2.55 -1.68 -19.21
C ILE A 365 -3.32 -0.38 -18.98
N GLN A 366 -2.87 0.43 -18.01
CA GLN A 366 -3.34 1.81 -17.83
C GLN A 366 -2.64 2.71 -18.86
N LEU A 367 -3.41 3.30 -19.77
CA LEU A 367 -2.92 4.30 -20.72
C LEU A 367 -2.97 5.69 -20.06
N ARG A 368 -1.84 6.41 -20.08
CA ARG A 368 -1.77 7.82 -19.71
C ARG A 368 -1.31 8.62 -20.93
N MET A 369 -2.17 9.50 -21.46
CA MET A 369 -1.76 10.45 -22.50
C MET A 369 -1.20 11.73 -21.85
N LEU A 370 -0.03 12.16 -22.30
CA LEU A 370 0.50 13.49 -22.05
C LEU A 370 0.34 14.30 -23.35
N SER A 371 -0.44 15.38 -23.31
CA SER A 371 -0.49 16.34 -24.42
C SER A 371 0.66 17.33 -24.28
N SER A 372 1.66 17.23 -25.16
CA SER A 372 2.67 18.29 -25.34
C SER A 372 2.15 19.31 -26.35
N LEU A 373 1.81 20.52 -25.87
CA LEU A 373 1.69 21.70 -26.72
C LEU A 373 3.09 22.32 -26.84
N GLU A 374 3.76 22.05 -27.95
CA GLU A 374 4.89 22.85 -28.41
C GLU A 374 4.34 23.93 -29.36
N GLU A 375 4.35 25.18 -28.93
CA GLU A 375 4.38 26.34 -29.83
C GLU A 375 5.72 27.04 -29.64
N SER A 376 6.65 26.81 -30.57
CA SER A 376 7.82 27.65 -30.77
C SER A 376 7.68 28.42 -32.08
N ASP A 377 7.63 29.74 -31.93
CA ASP A 377 8.20 30.79 -32.77
C ASP A 377 7.80 30.94 -34.25
N LYS A 378 7.17 32.09 -34.52
CA LYS A 378 7.49 32.92 -35.70
C LYS A 378 7.69 34.37 -35.27
N ASN A 379 8.94 34.78 -35.15
CA ASN A 379 9.35 36.16 -35.42
C ASN A 379 9.66 36.27 -36.93
N ASN A 380 9.02 37.22 -37.62
CA ASN A 380 9.54 38.02 -38.75
C ASN A 380 8.38 38.78 -39.43
N GLU A 381 8.08 39.99 -38.93
CA GLU A 381 8.13 41.30 -39.63
C GLU A 381 7.66 42.41 -38.70
#